data_AF-U4R1T8-F1
#
_entry.id   AF-U4R1T8-F1
#
_cell.length_a   1.000
_cell.length_b   1.000
_cell.length_c   1.000
_cell.angle_alpha   90.00
_cell.angle_beta   90.00
_cell.angle_gamma   90.00
#
_symmetry.space_group_name_H-M   'P 1'
#
loop_
_entity.id
_entity.type
_entity.pdbx_description
1 polymer ?
#
loop_
_entity_poly.entity_id
_entity_poly.type
_entity_poly.pdbx_seq_one_letter_code
_entity_poly.pdbx_strand_id
1 'polypeptide(L)' 'MPKGVMIFPVIIIGLIFTIGLLNVICPKLLWKTFESWKATKEPSNAYFISRRIAGIIIILILVAMFLFPYIMSKQ' A
#
# COMPACT_ATOMS: atom_id res chain seq x y z
N MET A 1 -17.07 17.06 12.13
CA MET A 1 -17.48 16.17 11.02
C MET A 1 -18.32 15.03 11.58
N PRO A 2 -19.40 14.59 10.88
CA PRO A 2 -20.15 13.42 11.29
C PRO A 2 -19.20 12.21 11.36
N LYS A 3 -19.29 11.41 12.43
CA LYS A 3 -18.36 10.28 12.66
C LYS A 3 -18.29 9.31 11.47
N GLY A 4 -19.41 9.09 10.78
CA GLY A 4 -19.48 8.25 9.57
C GLY A 4 -18.63 8.76 8.40
N VAL A 5 -18.49 10.08 8.23
CA VAL A 5 -17.67 10.69 7.18
C VAL A 5 -16.18 10.48 7.43
N MET A 6 -15.76 10.30 8.68
CA MET A 6 -14.37 10.03 9.06
C MET A 6 -13.98 8.55 8.95
N ILE A 7 -14.93 7.63 9.07
CA ILE A 7 -14.67 6.18 8.98
C ILE A 7 -14.28 5.77 7.56
N PHE A 8 -14.98 6.30 6.56
CA PHE A 8 -14.74 5.99 5.15
C PHE A 8 -13.27 6.19 4.69
N PRO A 9 -12.64 7.36 4.88
CA PRO A 9 -11.25 7.55 4.48
C PRO A 9 -10.28 6.68 5.28
N VAL A 10 -10.55 6.40 6.55
CA VAL A 10 -9.71 5.51 7.38
C VAL A 10 -9.72 4.08 6.84
N ILE A 11 -10.88 3.57 6.44
CA ILE A 11 -10.98 2.24 5.81
C ILE A 11 -10.19 2.20 4.50
N ILE A 12 -10.33 3.22 3.64
CA ILE A 12 -9.59 3.29 2.38
C ILE A 12 -8.08 3.30 2.62
N ILE A 13 -7.60 4.13 3.56
CA ILE A 13 -6.17 4.20 3.92
C ILE A 13 -5.69 2.84 4.44
N GLY A 14 -6.49 2.17 5.28
CA GLY A 14 -6.19 0.84 5.78
C GLY A 14 -6.02 -0.18 4.66
N LEU A 15 -6.93 -0.19 3.67
CA LEU A 15 -6.84 -1.07 2.50
C LEU A 15 -5.59 -0.80 1.67
N ILE A 16 -5.28 0.48 1.39
CA ILE A 16 -4.08 0.86 0.63
C ILE A 16 -2.82 0.41 1.39
N PHE A 17 -2.78 0.61 2.70
CA PHE A 17 -1.67 0.15 3.53
C PHE A 17 -1.50 -1.36 3.46
N THR A 18 -2.58 -2.13 3.59
CA THR A 18 -2.54 -3.60 3.49
C THR A 18 -2.04 -4.07 2.13
N ILE A 19 -2.51 -3.46 1.03
CA ILE A 19 -2.04 -3.77 -0.33
C ILE A 19 -0.56 -3.41 -0.49
N GLY A 20 -0.13 -2.26 0.03
CA GLY A 20 1.27 -1.86 0.06
C GLY A 20 2.13 -2.89 0.79
N LEU A 21 1.70 -3.32 1.98
CA LEU A 21 2.40 -4.32 2.80
C LEU A 21 2.49 -5.68 2.10
N LEU A 22 1.41 -6.14 1.47
CA LEU A 22 1.42 -7.39 0.70
C LEU A 22 2.36 -7.31 -0.50
N ASN A 23 2.48 -6.16 -1.17
CA ASN A 23 3.48 -5.94 -2.22
C ASN A 23 4.92 -6.00 -1.69
N VAL A 24 5.17 -5.62 -0.44
CA VAL A 24 6.50 -5.72 0.19
C VAL A 24 6.83 -7.16 0.59
N ILE A 25 5.94 -7.80 1.36
CA ILE A 25 6.21 -9.12 1.94
C ILE A 25 6.07 -10.24 0.89
N CYS A 26 4.96 -10.24 0.16
CA CYS A 26 4.58 -11.33 -0.74
C CYS A 26 4.12 -10.84 -2.13
N PRO A 27 4.98 -10.11 -2.88
CA PRO A 27 4.59 -9.54 -4.18
C PRO A 27 4.14 -10.60 -5.20
N LYS A 28 4.74 -11.80 -5.16
CA LYS A 28 4.38 -12.91 -6.06
C LYS A 28 2.98 -13.45 -5.79
N LEU A 29 2.61 -13.63 -4.53
CA LEU A 29 1.26 -14.10 -4.16
C LEU A 29 0.22 -13.06 -4.56
N LEU A 30 0.47 -11.78 -4.25
CA LEU A 30 -0.46 -10.71 -4.60
C LEU A 30 -0.66 -10.63 -6.12
N TRP A 31 0.43 -10.64 -6.89
CA TRP A 31 0.36 -10.68 -8.35
C TRP A 31 -0.36 -11.92 -8.85
N LYS A 32 -0.07 -13.10 -8.29
CA LYS A 32 -0.71 -14.36 -8.68
C LYS A 32 -2.22 -14.33 -8.46
N THR A 33 -2.70 -13.71 -7.38
CA THR A 33 -4.13 -13.63 -7.08
C THR A 33 -4.84 -12.59 -7.93
N PHE A 34 -4.28 -11.40 -8.10
CA PHE A 34 -5.00 -10.26 -8.70
C PHE A 34 -4.65 -9.98 -10.16
N GLU A 35 -3.53 -10.50 -10.65
CA GLU A 35 -2.96 -10.08 -11.94
C GLU A 35 -2.43 -11.21 -12.80
N SER A 36 -2.37 -12.45 -12.30
CA SER A 36 -1.94 -13.61 -13.11
C SER A 36 -2.82 -13.81 -14.35
N TRP A 37 -4.12 -13.56 -14.23
CA TRP A 37 -5.07 -13.67 -15.34
C TRP A 37 -4.77 -12.73 -16.50
N LYS A 38 -3.98 -11.67 -16.28
CA LYS A 38 -3.57 -10.70 -17.31
C LYS A 38 -2.34 -11.15 -18.09
N ALA A 39 -1.61 -12.16 -17.62
CA ALA A 39 -0.31 -12.52 -18.17
C ALA A 39 -0.26 -13.99 -18.62
N THR A 40 0.28 -14.21 -19.80
CA THR A 40 0.49 -15.56 -20.35
C THR A 40 1.68 -16.28 -19.68
N LYS A 41 2.60 -15.53 -19.05
CA LYS A 41 3.82 -16.05 -18.40
C LYS A 41 4.11 -15.29 -17.10
N GLU A 42 4.84 -15.93 -16.17
CA GLU A 42 5.29 -15.27 -14.93
C GLU A 42 6.28 -14.13 -15.25
N PRO A 43 6.11 -12.94 -14.63
CA PRO A 43 7.03 -11.81 -14.76
C PRO A 43 8.44 -12.15 -14.29
N SER A 44 9.41 -11.37 -14.75
CA SER A 44 10.79 -11.47 -14.29
C SER A 44 10.92 -11.10 -12.81
N ASN A 45 12.02 -11.54 -12.18
CA ASN A 45 12.31 -11.17 -10.78
C ASN A 45 12.43 -9.64 -10.59
N ALA A 46 12.91 -8.91 -11.61
CA ALA A 46 13.00 -7.45 -11.55
C ALA A 46 11.64 -6.77 -11.35
N TYR A 47 10.57 -7.33 -11.93
CA TYR A 47 9.21 -6.84 -11.73
C TYR A 47 8.72 -7.02 -10.28
N PHE A 48 9.05 -8.15 -9.64
CA PHE A 48 8.69 -8.36 -8.24
C PHE A 48 9.52 -7.49 -7.30
N ILE A 49 10.77 -7.17 -7.66
CA ILE A 49 11.58 -6.19 -6.92
C ILE A 49 10.98 -4.80 -7.03
N SER A 50 10.57 -4.36 -8.23
CA SER A 50 9.95 -3.04 -8.40
C SER A 50 8.64 -2.92 -7.62
N ARG A 51 7.84 -3.99 -7.54
CA ARG A 51 6.65 -4.04 -6.65
C ARG A 51 6.99 -3.83 -5.18
N ARG A 52 8.06 -4.45 -4.69
CA ARG A 52 8.49 -4.25 -3.29
C ARG A 52 8.87 -2.80 -3.03
N ILE A 53 9.63 -2.21 -3.94
CA ILE A 53 10.03 -0.80 -3.85
C ILE A 53 8.79 0.11 -3.85
N ALA A 54 7.85 -0.11 -4.78
CA ALA A 54 6.60 0.63 -4.82
C ALA A 54 5.78 0.49 -3.53
N GLY A 55 5.67 -0.72 -2.98
CA GLY A 55 5.01 -0.98 -1.71
C GLY A 55 5.66 -0.23 -0.54
N ILE A 56 6.99 -0.20 -0.46
CA ILE A 56 7.75 0.55 0.56
C ILE A 56 7.45 2.05 0.44
N ILE A 57 7.51 2.61 -0.77
CA ILE A 57 7.24 4.03 -1.01
C ILE A 57 5.82 4.40 -0.57
N ILE A 58 4.82 3.60 -0.92
CA ILE A 58 3.42 3.81 -0.51
C ILE A 58 3.29 3.81 1.02
N ILE A 59 3.90 2.84 1.70
CA ILE A 59 3.87 2.75 3.16
C ILE A 59 4.53 4.00 3.79
N LEU A 60 5.69 4.43 3.29
CA LEU A 60 6.38 5.61 3.80
C LEU A 60 5.53 6.87 3.65
N ILE A 61 4.86 7.05 2.51
CA ILE A 61 3.96 8.18 2.28
C ILE A 61 2.80 8.14 3.26
N LEU A 62 2.15 6.98 3.45
CA LEU A 62 1.03 6.85 4.38
C LEU A 62 1.43 7.13 5.83
N VAL A 63 2.58 6.60 6.26
CA VAL A 63 3.14 6.85 7.60
C VAL A 63 3.46 8.33 7.77
N ALA A 64 4.10 8.97 6.79
CA ALA A 64 4.39 10.40 6.84
C ALA A 64 3.11 11.24 6.92
N MET A 65 2.09 10.93 6.11
CA MET A 65 0.79 11.60 6.16
C MET A 65 0.11 11.44 7.53
N PHE A 66 0.20 10.26 8.14
CA PHE A 66 -0.41 10.00 9.43
C PHE A 66 0.33 10.68 10.59
N LEU A 67 1.66 10.75 10.52
CA LEU A 67 2.50 11.41 11.53
C LEU A 67 2.57 12.93 11.36
N PHE A 68 2.28 13.45 10.17
CA PHE A 68 2.41 14.88 9.86
C PHE A 68 1.64 15.80 10.83
N PRO A 69 0.35 15.56 11.16
CA PRO A 69 -0.38 16.39 12.12
C PRO A 69 0.21 16.35 13.52
N TYR A 70 0.73 15.19 13.93
CA TYR A 70 1.39 15.03 15.23
C TYR A 70 2.67 15.88 15.31
N ILE A 71 3.50 15.84 14.26
CA ILE A 71 4.72 16.65 14.18
C ILE A 71 4.38 18.15 14.21
N MET A 72 3.41 18.59 13.41
CA MET A 72 2.99 20.01 13.37
C MET A 72 2.34 20.47 14.68
N SER A 73 1.69 19.58 15.44
CA SER A 73 1.11 19.92 16.75
C SER A 73 2.14 20.16 17.86
N LYS A 74 3.40 19.79 17.62
CA LYS A 74 4.51 19.92 18.59
C LYS A 74 5.44 21.10 18.28
N GLN A 75 5.23 21.80 17.16
CA GLN A 75 5.91 23.04 16.80
C GLN A 75 5.09 24.25 17.26
#